data_AF-A0A915ZS19-F1
#
_entry.id   AF-A0A915ZS19-F1
#
_cell.length_a   1.000
_cell.length_b   1.000
_cell.length_c   1.000
_cell.angle_alpha   90.00
_cell.angle_beta   90.00
_cell.angle_gamma   90.00
#
_symmetry.space_group_name_H-M   'P 1'
#
loop_
_entity.id
_entity.type
_entity.pdbx_description
1 polymer ?
#
loop_
_entity_poly.entity_id
_entity_poly.type
_entity_poly.pdbx_seq_one_letter_code
_entity_poly.pdbx_strand_id
1 'polypeptide(L)'
;MKKCWDGNSGNRPNSIEIEELIELFYESLNQENRKYKSNTQQLDEIKEKFEGTQEYRKENLLSVKNNKSTTHIHAIYTSRLLNPYTKNISSTVEITDFTNL
;
A
#
# COMPACT_ATOMS: atom_id res chain seq x y z
N MET A 1 2.06 -10.76 -3.17
CA MET A 1 2.87 -10.52 -1.96
C MET A 1 3.58 -11.74 -1.42
N LYS A 2 2.90 -12.83 -1.00
CA LYS A 2 3.60 -14.02 -0.43
C LYS A 2 4.73 -14.56 -1.31
N LYS A 3 4.51 -14.67 -2.63
CA LYS A 3 5.54 -15.07 -3.59
C LYS A 3 6.76 -14.13 -3.63
N CYS A 4 6.58 -12.83 -3.38
CA CYS A 4 7.67 -11.85 -3.34
C CYS A 4 8.60 -12.06 -2.14
N TRP A 5 8.13 -12.74 -1.09
CA TRP A 5 8.89 -13.02 0.14
C TRP A 5 9.34 -14.48 0.22
N ASP A 6 9.33 -15.21 -0.90
CA ASP A 6 9.82 -16.57 -0.92
C ASP A 6 11.30 -16.61 -0.50
N GLY A 7 11.66 -17.56 0.37
CA GLY A 7 13.02 -17.74 0.85
C GLY A 7 13.99 -18.11 -0.28
N ASN A 8 13.48 -18.81 -1.29
CA ASN A 8 14.20 -19.11 -2.52
C ASN A 8 14.00 -17.96 -3.52
N SER A 9 15.09 -17.33 -3.96
CA SER A 9 15.05 -16.24 -4.93
C SER A 9 14.47 -16.64 -6.29
N GLY A 10 14.63 -17.91 -6.69
CA GLY A 10 14.10 -18.41 -7.98
C GLY A 10 12.58 -18.53 -8.03
N ASN A 11 11.90 -18.53 -6.88
CA ASN A 11 10.44 -18.59 -6.79
C ASN A 11 9.80 -17.20 -6.72
N ARG A 12 10.61 -16.15 -6.57
CA ARG A 12 10.11 -14.78 -6.51
C ARG A 12 9.71 -14.34 -7.92
N PRO A 13 8.60 -13.61 -8.05
CA PRO A 13 8.18 -13.09 -9.34
C PRO A 13 9.21 -12.08 -9.85
N ASN A 14 9.45 -12.11 -11.15
CA ASN A 14 10.22 -11.08 -11.84
C ASN A 14 9.38 -9.81 -12.03
N SER A 15 9.98 -8.75 -12.57
CA SER A 15 9.30 -7.46 -12.73
C SER A 15 8.05 -7.52 -13.61
N ILE A 16 8.07 -8.33 -14.66
CA ILE A 16 6.94 -8.49 -15.60
C ILE A 16 5.78 -9.19 -14.88
N GLU A 17 6.06 -10.27 -14.15
CA GLU A 17 5.03 -10.96 -13.36
C GLU A 17 4.43 -10.06 -12.26
N ILE A 18 5.23 -9.16 -11.69
CA ILE A 18 4.73 -8.17 -10.71
C ILE A 18 3.82 -7.15 -11.40
N GLU A 19 4.21 -6.64 -12.56
CA GLU A 19 3.41 -5.70 -13.35
C GLU A 19 2.04 -6.28 -13.70
N GLU A 20 1.99 -7.51 -14.24
CA GLU A 20 0.74 -8.22 -14.56
C GLU A 20 -0.17 -8.37 -13.33
N LEU A 21 0.40 -8.70 -12.16
CA LEU A 21 -0.36 -8.80 -10.90
C LEU A 21 -0.92 -7.45 -10.45
N ILE A 22 -0.17 -6.36 -10.65
CA ILE A 22 -0.60 -5.00 -10.31
C ILE A 22 -1.74 -4.57 -11.25
N GLU A 23 -1.61 -4.83 -12.55
CA GLU A 23 -2.66 -4.54 -13.53
C GLU A 23 -3.97 -5.27 -13.18
N LEU A 24 -3.91 -6.58 -12.92
CA LEU A 24 -5.07 -7.37 -12.48
C LEU A 24 -5.72 -6.79 -11.21
N PHE A 25 -4.90 -6.31 -10.27
CA PHE A 25 -5.40 -5.65 -9.08
C PHE A 25 -6.13 -4.34 -9.41
N TYR A 26 -5.54 -3.45 -10.22
CA TYR A 26 -6.18 -2.21 -10.65
C TYR A 26 -7.50 -2.47 -11.38
N GLU A 27 -7.54 -3.48 -12.24
CA GLU A 27 -8.73 -3.89 -12.95
C GLU A 27 -9.82 -4.41 -12.02
N SER A 28 -9.46 -5.15 -10.97
CA SER A 28 -10.43 -5.63 -9.98
C SER A 28 -11.14 -4.49 -9.24
N LEU A 29 -10.47 -3.33 -9.12
CA LEU A 29 -11.03 -2.13 -8.49
C LEU A 29 -11.92 -1.33 -9.45
N ASN A 30 -11.66 -1.37 -10.76
CA ASN A 30 -12.42 -0.60 -11.74
C ASN A 30 -13.63 -1.39 -12.30
N GLN A 31 -14.84 -0.98 -11.90
CA GLN A 31 -16.10 -1.60 -12.31
C GLN A 31 -16.34 -1.57 -13.83
N GLU A 32 -15.91 -0.50 -14.50
CA GLU A 32 -16.16 -0.31 -15.94
C GLU A 32 -15.36 -1.30 -16.81
N ASN A 33 -14.17 -1.69 -16.34
CA ASN A 33 -13.28 -2.62 -17.02
C ASN A 33 -13.73 -4.09 -16.90
N ARG A 34 -14.64 -4.41 -15.97
CA ARG A 34 -15.13 -5.79 -15.76
C ARG A 34 -16.07 -6.29 -16.86
N LYS A 35 -16.80 -5.39 -17.53
CA LYS A 35 -17.91 -5.76 -18.44
C LYS A 35 -17.46 -6.57 -19.67
N TYR A 36 -16.18 -6.50 -20.05
CA TYR A 36 -15.66 -7.04 -21.30
C TYR A 36 -14.59 -8.13 -21.13
N LYS A 37 -14.37 -8.65 -19.91
CA LYS A 37 -13.23 -9.52 -19.61
C LYS A 37 -13.63 -10.96 -19.24
N SER A 38 -12.87 -11.95 -19.71
CA SER A 38 -13.12 -13.38 -19.48
C SER A 38 -12.79 -13.85 -18.05
N ASN A 39 -12.04 -13.04 -17.29
CA ASN A 39 -11.46 -13.43 -16.01
C ASN A 39 -12.24 -12.86 -14.81
N THR A 40 -13.55 -12.62 -14.97
CA THR A 40 -14.40 -11.95 -13.97
C THR A 40 -14.31 -12.58 -12.58
N GLN A 41 -14.31 -13.92 -12.51
CA GLN A 41 -14.18 -14.64 -11.24
C GLN A 41 -12.86 -14.32 -10.51
N GLN A 42 -11.73 -14.28 -11.22
CA GLN A 42 -10.44 -13.96 -10.63
C GLN A 42 -10.42 -12.52 -10.10
N LEU A 43 -11.03 -11.58 -10.82
CA LEU A 43 -11.14 -10.18 -10.40
C LEU A 43 -12.02 -10.04 -9.16
N ASP A 44 -13.12 -10.77 -9.08
CA ASP A 44 -14.02 -10.77 -7.93
C ASP A 44 -13.32 -11.31 -6.67
N GLU A 45 -12.56 -12.41 -6.80
CA GLU A 45 -11.76 -12.96 -5.69
C GLU A 45 -10.69 -11.96 -5.18
N ILE A 46 -10.06 -11.20 -6.08
CA ILE A 46 -9.08 -10.18 -5.70
C ILE A 46 -9.78 -9.04 -4.95
N LYS A 47 -10.92 -8.58 -5.47
CA LYS A 47 -11.71 -7.52 -4.85
C LYS A 47 -12.21 -7.91 -3.46
N GLU A 48 -12.74 -9.11 -3.29
CA GLU A 48 -13.22 -9.62 -1.99
C GLU A 48 -12.08 -9.65 -0.96
N LYS A 49 -10.91 -10.19 -1.32
CA LYS A 49 -9.73 -10.21 -0.43
C LYS A 49 -9.28 -8.80 -0.06
N PHE A 50 -9.32 -7.87 -1.00
CA PHE A 50 -8.99 -6.47 -0.75
C PHE A 50 -9.99 -5.82 0.21
N GLU A 51 -11.29 -5.98 -0.03
CA GLU A 51 -12.34 -5.42 0.83
C GLU A 51 -12.26 -5.96 2.26
N GLY A 52 -12.11 -7.27 2.44
CA GLY A 52 -11.92 -7.87 3.77
C GLY A 52 -10.65 -7.36 4.49
N THR A 53 -9.56 -7.13 3.75
CA THR A 53 -8.35 -6.51 4.32
C THR A 53 -8.59 -5.06 4.74
N GLN A 54 -9.37 -4.31 3.98
CA GLN A 54 -9.69 -2.91 4.27
C GLN A 54 -10.63 -2.78 5.47
N GLU A 55 -11.59 -3.69 5.61
CA GLU A 55 -12.45 -3.79 6.80
C GLU A 55 -11.62 -4.07 8.05
N TYR A 56 -10.78 -5.12 8.01
CA TYR A 56 -9.85 -5.43 9.11
C TYR A 56 -8.97 -4.22 9.46
N ARG A 57 -8.43 -3.52 8.45
CA ARG A 57 -7.62 -2.31 8.64
C ARG A 57 -8.40 -1.21 9.34
N LYS A 58 -9.66 -0.96 8.96
CA LYS A 58 -10.53 0.06 9.58
C LYS A 58 -10.86 -0.28 11.03
N GLU A 59 -11.22 -1.53 11.30
CA GLU A 59 -11.55 -2.00 12.66
C GLU A 59 -10.33 -1.93 13.60
N ASN A 60 -9.15 -2.31 13.10
CA ASN A 60 -7.91 -2.33 13.88
C ASN A 60 -7.17 -0.99 13.87
N LEU A 61 -7.63 0.02 13.11
CA LEU A 61 -7.01 1.35 13.09
C LEU A 61 -7.01 1.99 14.48
N LEU A 62 -8.05 1.71 15.29
CA LEU A 62 -8.19 2.21 16.66
C LEU A 62 -7.44 1.35 17.69
N SER A 63 -7.15 0.08 17.38
CA SER A 63 -6.40 -0.84 18.27
C SER A 63 -4.89 -0.63 18.19
N VAL A 64 -4.41 -0.04 17.09
CA VAL A 64 -3.06 0.57 17.01
C VAL A 64 -3.09 1.89 17.79
N LYS A 65 -3.37 1.82 19.09
CA LYS A 65 -3.09 2.88 20.04
C LYS A 65 -1.59 3.07 20.05
N ASN A 66 -1.11 3.93 19.15
CA ASN A 66 0.24 4.46 19.01
C ASN A 66 1.22 3.60 19.80
N ASN A 67 1.51 2.42 19.27
CA ASN A 67 2.45 1.51 19.88
C ASN A 67 3.76 2.29 19.90
N LYS A 68 4.03 2.97 21.02
CA LYS A 68 5.38 3.18 21.53
C LYS A 68 5.92 1.78 21.75
N SER A 69 6.18 1.10 20.64
CA SER A 69 7.00 -0.09 20.56
C SER A 69 8.25 0.32 21.32
N THR A 70 8.47 -0.32 22.46
CA THR A 70 9.64 -0.10 23.31
C THR A 70 10.83 -0.33 22.39
N THR A 71 11.33 0.76 21.83
CA THR A 71 12.19 0.70 20.65
C THR A 71 13.48 0.10 21.16
N HIS A 72 13.85 -1.06 20.64
CA HIS A 72 15.14 -1.67 20.96
C HIS A 72 16.23 -0.60 20.72
N ILE A 73 17.19 -0.42 21.63
CA ILE A 73 18.18 0.67 21.57
C ILE A 73 18.96 0.68 20.23
N HIS A 74 19.07 -0.47 19.57
CA HIS A 74 19.72 -0.58 18.26
C HIS A 74 18.78 -0.35 17.05
N ALA A 75 17.47 -0.21 17.29
CA ALA A 75 16.44 0.08 16.29
C ALA A 75 16.07 1.59 16.25
N ILE A 76 17.04 2.47 16.50
CA ILE A 76 16.86 3.93 16.47
C ILE A 76 16.42 4.46 15.10
N TYR A 77 16.64 3.68 14.03
CA TYR A 77 16.45 4.14 12.64
C TYR A 77 15.13 3.78 11.97
N THR A 78 14.26 2.93 12.53
CA THR A 78 13.12 2.41 11.75
C THR A 78 11.79 3.16 11.90
N SER A 79 11.70 4.28 12.61
CA SER A 79 10.42 5.04 12.68
C SER A 79 10.59 6.53 12.96
N ARG A 80 11.70 7.15 12.54
CA ARG A 80 11.92 8.61 12.64
C ARG A 80 11.94 9.34 11.30
N LEU A 81 11.68 8.69 10.18
CA LEU A 81 11.71 9.37 8.88
C LEU A 81 10.38 10.02 8.44
N LEU A 82 9.33 10.00 9.27
CA LEU A 82 8.07 10.71 8.95
C LEU A 82 7.52 11.62 10.07
N ASN A 83 8.26 11.88 11.15
CA ASN A 83 7.88 12.96 12.07
C ASN A 83 9.04 13.52 12.92
N PRO A 84 9.97 14.24 12.28
CA PRO A 84 10.39 15.54 12.83
C PRO A 84 10.52 16.65 11.79
N TYR A 85 10.56 16.33 10.49
CA TYR A 85 10.80 17.32 9.43
C TYR A 85 9.58 18.18 9.10
N THR A 86 8.35 17.70 9.34
CA THR A 86 7.11 18.46 9.05
C THR A 86 6.72 19.49 10.12
N LYS A 87 7.34 19.43 11.30
CA LYS A 87 6.97 20.33 12.41
C LYS A 87 7.49 21.76 12.24
N ASN A 88 8.46 21.99 11.35
CA ASN A 88 9.09 23.30 11.14
C ASN A 88 8.91 23.85 9.71
N ILE A 89 8.12 23.20 8.85
CA ILE A 89 7.91 23.63 7.45
C ILE A 89 6.77 24.67 7.34
N SER A 90 6.14 25.05 8.45
CA SER A 90 5.03 26.02 8.47
C SER A 90 5.44 27.48 8.20
N SER A 91 6.72 27.79 7.93
CA SER A 91 7.13 29.20 7.82
C SER A 91 8.11 29.57 6.71
N THR A 92 8.59 28.67 5.84
CA THR A 92 9.61 29.07 4.84
C THR A 92 9.57 28.42 3.47
N VAL A 93 8.62 27.52 3.17
CA VAL A 93 8.50 27.01 1.79
C VAL A 93 7.31 27.69 1.13
N GLU A 94 7.60 28.62 0.21
CA GLU A 94 6.61 29.13 -0.73
C GLU A 94 5.92 27.93 -1.39
N ILE A 95 4.66 27.76 -1.02
CA ILE A 95 3.74 26.87 -1.71
C ILE A 95 3.47 27.56 -3.05
N THR A 96 4.23 27.21 -4.09
CA THR A 96 3.86 27.62 -5.45
C THR A 96 2.61 26.85 -5.82
N ASP A 97 1.49 27.54 -5.73
CA ASP A 97 0.17 27.08 -6.10
C ASP A 97 0.09 26.95 -7.63
N PHE A 98 -0.19 25.75 -8.14
CA PHE A 98 -0.33 25.49 -9.58
C PHE A 98 -1.74 25.83 -10.07
N THR A 99 -2.30 26.96 -9.63
CA THR A 99 -3.68 27.37 -9.92
C THR A 99 -3.85 28.21 -11.18
N ASN A 100 -2.82 28.44 -11.98
CA ASN A 100 -2.98 29.12 -13.27
C ASN A 100 -2.28 28.37 -14.41
N LEU A 101 -3.04 27.43 -15.01
CA LEU A 101 -3.07 27.24 -16.45
C LEU A 101 -4.50 27.50 -16.94
#